data_AF-A0A9P6FLK7-F1
#
_entry.id   AF-A0A9P6FLK7-F1
#
_cell.length_a   1.000
_cell.length_b   1.000
_cell.length_c   1.000
_cell.angle_alpha   90.00
_cell.angle_beta   90.00
_cell.angle_gamma   90.00
#
_symmetry.space_group_name_H-M   'P 1'
#
loop_
_entity.id
_entity.type
_entity.pdbx_description
1 polymer ?
#
loop_
_entity_poly.entity_id
_entity_poly.type
_entity_poly.pdbx_seq_one_letter_code
_entity_poly.pdbx_strand_id
1 'polypeptide(L)'
;MVGKDPVAYLQDAFNRRHIPVRVAALVNDTVGTLLAHAYNNPDTVMGVILGTGCNGAYIEKIDKIEKWKSQTPAKEMVINMEFGAFDKERAILPLTMFDNKMDRKSVNPGKQLFEKMIAGMYLGEITRNVLLNLIDRRLLFQGNVTADLNQMWTFETAYMSTIEADNSPTLHATRKILESTLNFPSTSLNDRQVVKTVVELVGKRAARLSAVALAGILEHTGAWKQKSAIGIDGSLFEYYPSFDSDIMDGLEEILGAEVRQNVRIGLAQDGSGVGAALCALLAAKHNTV
;
A
#
# COMPACT_ATOMS: atom_id res chain seq x y z
N MET A 1 25.90 -1.66 -4.35
CA MET A 1 26.49 -3.00 -4.09
C MET A 1 25.46 -4.04 -4.52
N VAL A 2 25.60 -4.60 -5.72
CA VAL A 2 24.69 -5.66 -6.20
C VAL A 2 25.41 -7.00 -5.99
N GLY A 3 24.71 -8.01 -5.46
CA GLY A 3 25.26 -9.36 -5.24
C GLY A 3 26.14 -9.53 -4.00
N LYS A 4 26.07 -8.63 -3.03
CA LYS A 4 26.82 -8.67 -1.76
C LYS A 4 25.87 -8.79 -0.58
N ASP A 5 26.23 -9.56 0.44
CA ASP A 5 25.40 -9.76 1.64
C ASP A 5 25.44 -8.52 2.55
N PRO A 6 24.37 -7.71 2.64
CA PRO A 6 24.37 -6.50 3.44
C PRO A 6 24.54 -6.77 4.95
N VAL A 7 24.17 -7.95 5.44
CA VAL A 7 24.30 -8.32 6.86
C VAL A 7 25.77 -8.35 7.28
N ALA A 8 26.60 -9.00 6.46
CA ALA A 8 28.04 -9.09 6.69
C ALA A 8 28.70 -7.70 6.70
N TYR A 9 28.37 -6.84 5.72
CA TYR A 9 28.94 -5.49 5.66
C TYR A 9 28.57 -4.63 6.87
N LEU A 10 27.33 -4.75 7.34
CA LEU A 10 26.86 -4.02 8.52
C LEU A 10 27.53 -4.55 9.79
N GLN A 11 27.64 -5.87 9.95
CA GLN A 11 28.34 -6.48 11.07
C GLN A 11 29.83 -6.07 11.10
N ASP A 12 30.51 -6.08 9.95
CA ASP A 12 31.89 -5.62 9.85
C ASP A 12 32.04 -4.15 10.22
N ALA A 13 31.06 -3.31 9.88
CA ALA A 13 31.06 -1.90 10.27
C ALA A 13 30.94 -1.73 11.79
N PHE A 14 30.07 -2.50 12.45
CA PHE A 14 29.98 -2.51 13.92
C PHE A 14 31.28 -3.00 14.56
N ASN A 15 31.86 -4.07 14.04
CA ASN A 15 33.12 -4.65 14.52
C ASN A 15 34.27 -3.63 14.43
N ARG A 16 34.44 -2.95 13.28
CA ARG A 16 35.48 -1.90 13.11
C ARG A 16 35.34 -0.75 14.10
N ARG A 17 34.12 -0.48 14.58
CA ARG A 17 33.81 0.57 15.54
C ARG A 17 33.75 0.06 16.99
N HIS A 18 34.01 -1.23 17.22
CA HIS A 18 33.89 -1.89 18.53
C HIS A 18 32.50 -1.69 19.18
N ILE A 19 31.44 -1.66 18.36
CA ILE A 19 30.06 -1.53 18.83
C ILE A 19 29.54 -2.93 19.20
N PRO A 20 29.07 -3.18 20.44
CA PRO A 20 28.67 -4.51 20.91
C PRO A 20 27.26 -4.89 20.39
N VAL A 21 27.11 -4.98 19.08
CA VAL A 21 25.85 -5.32 18.39
C VAL A 21 26.08 -6.48 17.44
N ARG A 22 25.18 -7.46 17.49
CA ARG A 22 25.13 -8.58 16.54
C ARG A 22 23.89 -8.43 15.65
N VAL A 23 24.09 -8.38 14.34
CA VAL A 23 22.99 -8.41 13.37
C VAL A 23 22.43 -9.84 13.33
N ALA A 24 21.31 -10.06 14.01
CA ALA A 24 20.74 -11.39 14.19
C ALA A 24 19.77 -11.82 13.07
N ALA A 25 19.12 -10.85 12.43
CA ALA A 25 18.14 -11.09 11.38
C ALA A 25 18.12 -9.93 10.39
N LEU A 26 17.80 -10.23 9.14
CA LEU A 26 17.40 -9.27 8.11
C LEU A 26 15.96 -9.60 7.74
N VAL A 27 15.08 -8.61 7.84
CA VAL A 27 13.64 -8.81 7.68
C VAL A 27 13.07 -7.74 6.75
N ASN A 28 12.06 -8.12 5.97
CA ASN A 28 11.26 -7.18 5.19
C ASN A 28 10.27 -6.46 6.13
N ASP A 29 10.01 -5.18 5.88
CA ASP A 29 9.11 -4.33 6.67
C ASP A 29 7.73 -4.97 6.88
N THR A 30 7.17 -5.57 5.83
CA THR A 30 5.83 -6.20 5.84
C THR A 30 5.79 -7.46 6.70
N VAL A 31 6.87 -8.23 6.73
CA VAL A 31 7.05 -9.33 7.67
C VAL A 31 7.12 -8.79 9.10
N GLY A 32 7.83 -7.68 9.30
CA GLY A 32 7.85 -6.97 10.57
C GLY A 32 6.46 -6.53 11.03
N THR A 33 5.66 -5.95 10.12
CA THR A 33 4.27 -5.55 10.35
C THR A 33 3.39 -6.72 10.78
N LEU A 34 3.50 -7.87 10.10
CA LEU A 34 2.82 -9.10 10.50
C LEU A 34 3.19 -9.49 11.94
N LEU A 35 4.49 -9.55 12.25
CA LEU A 35 4.97 -9.98 13.58
C LEU A 35 4.55 -9.00 14.69
N ALA A 36 4.68 -7.70 14.45
CA ALA A 36 4.30 -6.67 15.41
C ALA A 36 2.80 -6.70 15.73
N HIS A 37 1.96 -6.85 14.70
CA HIS A 37 0.52 -6.97 14.91
C HIS A 37 0.16 -8.31 15.59
N ALA A 38 0.77 -9.41 15.17
CA ALA A 38 0.56 -10.74 15.77
C ALA A 38 0.93 -10.81 17.25
N TYR A 39 1.92 -10.03 17.69
CA TYR A 39 2.33 -9.96 19.10
C TYR A 39 1.20 -9.45 20.01
N ASN A 40 0.42 -8.48 19.55
CA ASN A 40 -0.71 -7.92 20.30
C ASN A 40 -2.05 -8.59 19.96
N ASN A 41 -2.17 -9.18 18.76
CA ASN A 41 -3.37 -9.81 18.24
C ASN A 41 -3.05 -11.23 17.74
N PRO A 42 -3.21 -12.26 18.58
CA PRO A 42 -2.84 -13.64 18.22
C PRO A 42 -3.58 -14.22 17.01
N ASP A 43 -4.74 -13.68 16.65
CA ASP A 43 -5.53 -14.09 15.48
C ASP A 43 -4.97 -13.52 14.16
N THR A 44 -3.82 -12.85 14.16
CA THR A 44 -3.25 -12.21 12.97
C THR A 44 -2.74 -13.23 11.96
N VAL A 45 -3.27 -13.16 10.74
CA VAL A 45 -2.92 -14.08 9.64
C VAL A 45 -2.10 -13.42 8.54
N MET A 46 -2.10 -12.08 8.49
CA MET A 46 -1.48 -11.30 7.42
C MET A 46 -1.03 -9.92 7.93
N GLY A 47 0.12 -9.48 7.43
CA GLY A 47 0.62 -8.12 7.51
C GLY A 47 0.62 -7.47 6.13
N VAL A 48 0.23 -6.21 6.05
CA VAL A 48 0.13 -5.46 4.78
C VAL A 48 0.75 -4.08 4.95
N ILE A 49 1.48 -3.63 3.94
CA ILE A 49 1.90 -2.23 3.81
C ILE A 49 1.03 -1.56 2.75
N LEU A 50 0.35 -0.47 3.11
CA LEU A 50 -0.40 0.41 2.21
C LEU A 50 0.03 1.86 2.47
N GLY A 51 1.09 2.30 1.79
CA GLY A 51 1.69 3.62 1.98
C GLY A 51 2.30 4.12 0.68
N THR A 52 3.56 4.60 0.73
CA THR A 52 4.31 5.01 -0.46
C THR A 52 4.43 3.87 -1.49
N GLY A 53 4.72 2.66 -1.01
CA GLY A 53 4.63 1.41 -1.76
C GLY A 53 3.51 0.52 -1.22
N CYS A 54 3.42 -0.70 -1.75
CA CYS A 54 2.51 -1.71 -1.20
C CYS A 54 3.12 -3.10 -1.18
N ASN A 55 2.81 -3.87 -0.15
CA ASN A 55 3.25 -5.26 -0.05
C ASN A 55 2.42 -6.05 0.98
N GLY A 56 2.58 -7.37 0.99
CA GLY A 56 1.88 -8.30 1.87
C GLY A 56 2.78 -9.44 2.33
N ALA A 57 2.57 -9.83 3.58
CA ALA A 57 3.15 -11.02 4.16
C ALA A 57 2.08 -11.83 4.88
N TYR A 58 2.13 -13.16 4.76
CA TYR A 58 1.17 -14.05 5.41
C TYR A 58 1.85 -15.33 5.91
N ILE A 59 1.14 -16.11 6.72
CA ILE A 59 1.62 -17.38 7.26
C ILE A 59 1.14 -18.53 6.35
N GLU A 60 2.07 -19.30 5.80
CA GLU A 60 1.82 -20.45 4.93
C GLU A 60 2.26 -21.76 5.59
N LYS A 61 1.57 -22.86 5.29
CA LYS A 61 2.01 -24.20 5.69
C LYS A 61 3.17 -24.66 4.81
N ILE A 62 4.22 -25.18 5.43
CA ILE A 62 5.44 -25.56 4.71
C ILE A 62 5.20 -26.63 3.64
N ASP A 63 4.25 -27.54 3.86
CA ASP A 63 3.86 -28.57 2.89
C ASP A 63 3.22 -28.00 1.60
N LYS A 64 2.66 -26.79 1.66
CA LYS A 64 2.13 -26.06 0.49
C LYS A 64 3.21 -25.28 -0.27
N ILE A 65 4.44 -25.17 0.25
CA ILE A 65 5.52 -24.42 -0.41
C ILE A 65 6.35 -25.38 -1.27
N GLU A 66 5.88 -25.66 -2.48
CA GLU A 66 6.50 -26.68 -3.36
C GLU A 66 7.99 -26.41 -3.70
N LYS A 67 8.39 -25.14 -3.74
CA LYS A 67 9.79 -24.73 -3.99
C LYS A 67 10.71 -24.99 -2.81
N TRP A 68 10.18 -25.21 -1.61
CA TRP A 68 10.96 -25.50 -0.41
C TRP A 68 11.28 -26.99 -0.37
N LYS A 69 12.55 -27.35 -0.57
CA LYS A 69 13.00 -28.76 -0.59
C LYS A 69 13.77 -29.18 0.66
N SER A 70 14.06 -28.24 1.56
CA SER A 70 14.86 -28.48 2.76
C SER A 70 14.02 -29.07 3.90
N GLN A 71 14.60 -29.96 4.68
CA GLN A 71 13.97 -30.44 5.91
C GLN A 71 13.97 -29.33 6.97
N THR A 72 12.84 -29.16 7.64
CA THR A 72 12.69 -28.22 8.75
C THR A 72 11.67 -28.78 9.74
N PRO A 73 11.88 -28.62 11.06
CA PRO A 73 10.89 -28.99 12.07
C PRO A 73 9.70 -28.01 12.13
N ALA A 74 9.82 -26.83 11.50
CA ALA A 74 8.73 -25.88 11.42
C ALA A 74 7.57 -26.43 10.58
N LYS A 75 6.33 -26.11 10.98
CA LYS A 75 5.11 -26.47 10.22
C LYS A 75 4.63 -25.32 9.33
N GLU A 76 5.01 -24.10 9.69
CA GLU A 76 4.56 -22.87 9.05
C GLU A 76 5.76 -21.97 8.74
N MET A 77 5.59 -21.10 7.74
CA MET A 77 6.59 -20.17 7.26
C MET A 77 5.91 -18.85 6.88
N VAL A 78 6.52 -17.72 7.26
CA VAL A 78 6.06 -16.42 6.77
C VAL A 78 6.51 -16.23 5.33
N ILE A 79 5.58 -15.92 4.44
CA ILE A 79 5.83 -15.59 3.04
C ILE A 79 5.76 -14.08 2.87
N ASN A 80 6.87 -13.45 2.52
CA ASN A 80 6.86 -12.12 1.91
C ASN A 80 6.47 -12.28 0.43
N MET A 81 5.36 -11.68 0.02
CA MET A 81 4.80 -11.89 -1.31
C MET A 81 5.39 -10.98 -2.39
N GLU A 82 5.82 -9.77 -2.02
CA GLU A 82 6.19 -8.72 -3.00
C GLU A 82 5.10 -8.52 -4.06
N PHE A 83 3.83 -8.51 -3.62
CA PHE A 83 2.67 -8.59 -4.54
C PHE A 83 2.51 -7.35 -5.42
N GLY A 84 3.25 -6.26 -5.18
CA GLY A 84 3.28 -5.08 -6.04
C GLY A 84 3.66 -5.40 -7.50
N ALA A 85 4.37 -6.51 -7.73
CA ALA A 85 4.75 -7.01 -9.06
C ALA A 85 3.63 -7.77 -9.81
N PHE A 86 2.47 -7.99 -9.19
CA PHE A 86 1.37 -8.77 -9.75
C PHE A 86 0.88 -8.24 -11.10
N ASP A 87 0.49 -9.18 -11.97
CA ASP A 87 0.00 -8.97 -13.34
C ASP A 87 0.95 -8.11 -14.22
N LYS A 88 2.24 -8.43 -14.16
CA LYS A 88 3.25 -7.82 -15.04
C LYS A 88 2.92 -8.01 -16.53
N GLU A 89 2.25 -9.11 -16.85
CA GLU A 89 1.79 -9.51 -18.18
C GLU A 89 0.62 -8.66 -18.70
N ARG A 90 -0.03 -7.86 -17.83
CA ARG A 90 -1.16 -6.97 -18.14
C ARG A 90 -2.39 -7.72 -18.66
N ALA A 91 -2.66 -8.89 -18.09
CA ALA A 91 -3.74 -9.76 -18.54
C ALA A 91 -5.08 -9.41 -17.90
N ILE A 92 -5.09 -8.90 -16.65
CA ILE A 92 -6.31 -8.83 -15.84
C ILE A 92 -6.53 -7.49 -15.14
N LEU A 93 -5.48 -6.72 -14.85
CA LEU A 93 -5.63 -5.44 -14.18
C LEU A 93 -6.36 -4.45 -15.10
N PRO A 94 -7.33 -3.68 -14.56
CA PRO A 94 -8.12 -2.73 -15.33
C PRO A 94 -7.32 -1.44 -15.60
N LEU A 95 -6.21 -1.58 -16.34
CA LEU A 95 -5.30 -0.48 -16.65
C LEU A 95 -5.97 0.52 -17.59
N THR A 96 -6.05 1.77 -17.14
CA THR A 96 -6.56 2.87 -17.96
C THR A 96 -5.45 3.51 -18.79
N MET A 97 -5.83 4.42 -19.70
CA MET A 97 -4.84 5.26 -20.40
C MET A 97 -4.02 6.14 -19.44
N PHE A 98 -4.55 6.47 -18.25
CA PHE A 98 -3.87 7.29 -17.24
C PHE A 98 -2.80 6.49 -16.48
N ASP A 99 -3.13 5.25 -16.09
CA ASP A 99 -2.16 4.31 -15.50
C ASP A 99 -1.00 4.06 -16.47
N ASN A 100 -1.32 3.80 -17.73
CA ASN A 100 -0.34 3.57 -18.79
C ASN A 100 0.54 4.81 -19.07
N LYS A 101 -0.03 6.02 -18.98
CA LYS A 101 0.72 7.28 -19.14
C LYS A 101 1.71 7.47 -18.00
N MET A 102 1.28 7.22 -16.76
CA MET A 102 2.14 7.30 -15.58
C MET A 102 3.24 6.24 -15.62
N ASP A 103 2.90 4.98 -15.89
CA ASP A 103 3.84 3.86 -15.91
C ASP A 103 5.00 4.08 -16.89
N ARG A 104 4.71 4.54 -18.12
CA ARG A 104 5.73 4.84 -19.14
C ARG A 104 6.77 5.88 -18.71
N LYS A 105 6.41 6.76 -17.77
CA LYS A 105 7.27 7.82 -17.25
C LYS A 105 7.77 7.55 -15.82
N SER A 106 7.44 6.39 -15.27
CA SER A 106 7.91 5.97 -13.95
C SER A 106 9.39 5.54 -13.98
N VAL A 107 10.01 5.40 -12.81
CA VAL A 107 11.40 4.94 -12.67
C VAL A 107 11.61 3.54 -13.27
N ASN A 108 10.59 2.68 -13.19
CA ASN A 108 10.65 1.30 -13.65
C ASN A 108 9.48 0.97 -14.58
N PRO A 109 9.46 1.44 -15.84
CA PRO A 109 8.35 1.20 -16.76
C PRO A 109 8.05 -0.29 -16.94
N GLY A 110 6.77 -0.67 -16.91
CA GLY A 110 6.32 -2.05 -17.08
C GLY A 110 6.62 -3.00 -15.91
N LYS A 111 7.09 -2.48 -14.78
CA LYS A 111 7.25 -3.24 -13.52
C LYS A 111 6.35 -2.68 -12.43
N GLN A 112 6.11 -3.45 -11.37
CA GLN A 112 5.32 -3.02 -10.22
C GLN A 112 3.94 -2.45 -10.60
N LEU A 113 3.26 -3.09 -11.57
CA LEU A 113 2.02 -2.54 -12.13
C LEU A 113 0.89 -2.47 -11.10
N PHE A 114 0.76 -3.50 -10.27
CA PHE A 114 -0.23 -3.51 -9.19
C PHE A 114 0.06 -2.41 -8.16
N GLU A 115 1.31 -2.28 -7.72
CA GLU A 115 1.71 -1.20 -6.80
C GLU A 115 1.41 0.18 -7.38
N LYS A 116 1.69 0.39 -8.66
CA LYS A 116 1.40 1.63 -9.37
C LYS A 116 -0.07 2.00 -9.40
N MET A 117 -0.98 1.05 -9.24
CA MET A 117 -2.40 1.32 -9.21
C MET A 117 -2.93 1.64 -7.81
N ILE A 118 -2.22 1.25 -6.74
CA ILE A 118 -2.76 1.34 -5.37
C ILE A 118 -1.92 2.18 -4.41
N ALA A 119 -0.62 2.27 -4.63
CA ALA A 119 0.29 2.89 -3.67
C ALA A 119 0.27 4.42 -3.78
N GLY A 120 0.45 5.07 -2.63
CA GLY A 120 0.33 6.51 -2.45
C GLY A 120 1.34 7.30 -3.25
N MET A 121 2.45 6.70 -3.69
CA MET A 121 3.39 7.33 -4.62
C MET A 121 2.73 7.70 -5.97
N TYR A 122 1.69 6.98 -6.40
CA TYR A 122 1.19 7.04 -7.77
C TYR A 122 -0.23 7.60 -7.92
N LEU A 123 -1.05 7.55 -6.86
CA LEU A 123 -2.46 7.96 -6.92
C LEU A 123 -2.62 9.43 -7.32
N GLY A 124 -1.79 10.31 -6.77
CA GLY A 124 -1.79 11.73 -7.11
C GLY A 124 -1.46 11.99 -8.59
N GLU A 125 -0.47 11.29 -9.16
CA GLU A 125 -0.12 11.43 -10.57
C GLU A 125 -1.18 10.84 -11.52
N ILE A 126 -1.85 9.76 -11.12
CA ILE A 126 -2.99 9.22 -11.88
C ILE A 126 -4.12 10.26 -11.89
N THR A 127 -4.46 10.80 -10.73
CA THR A 127 -5.46 11.87 -10.57
C THR A 127 -5.11 13.07 -11.46
N ARG A 128 -3.88 13.56 -11.39
CA ARG A 128 -3.38 14.67 -12.23
C ARG A 128 -3.60 14.40 -13.72
N ASN A 129 -3.30 13.18 -14.18
CA ASN A 129 -3.46 12.81 -15.57
C ASN A 129 -4.93 12.80 -16.02
N VAL A 130 -5.86 12.42 -15.14
CA VAL A 130 -7.30 12.55 -15.39
C VAL A 130 -7.70 14.03 -15.47
N LEU A 131 -7.27 14.85 -14.50
CA LEU A 131 -7.59 16.28 -14.47
C LEU A 131 -7.10 17.01 -15.73
N LEU A 132 -5.86 16.76 -16.15
CA LEU A 132 -5.33 17.32 -17.40
C LEU A 132 -6.17 16.92 -18.62
N ASN A 133 -6.61 15.66 -18.70
CA ASN A 133 -7.47 15.22 -19.80
C ASN A 133 -8.83 15.94 -19.83
N LEU A 134 -9.41 16.22 -18.66
CA LEU A 134 -10.65 16.98 -18.57
C LEU A 134 -10.44 18.45 -18.96
N ILE A 135 -9.32 19.05 -18.57
CA ILE A 135 -8.94 20.42 -18.95
C ILE A 135 -8.73 20.52 -20.47
N ASP A 136 -7.97 19.60 -21.07
CA ASP A 136 -7.73 19.57 -22.53
C ASP A 136 -9.04 19.48 -23.34
N ARG A 137 -10.06 18.84 -22.77
CA ARG A 137 -11.41 18.70 -23.33
C ARG A 137 -12.34 19.87 -22.99
N ARG A 138 -11.84 20.90 -22.31
CA ARG A 138 -12.57 22.09 -21.82
C ARG A 138 -13.74 21.75 -20.87
N LEU A 139 -13.65 20.62 -20.17
CA LEU A 139 -14.64 20.18 -19.19
C LEU A 139 -14.32 20.67 -17.76
N LEU A 140 -13.10 21.14 -17.52
CA LEU A 140 -12.63 21.61 -16.23
C LEU A 140 -11.83 22.91 -16.39
N PHE A 141 -12.00 23.86 -15.46
CA PHE A 141 -11.30 25.15 -15.41
C PHE A 141 -11.35 25.95 -16.72
N GLN A 142 -12.41 25.77 -17.51
CA GLN A 142 -12.59 26.37 -18.84
C GLN A 142 -11.44 26.07 -19.82
N GLY A 143 -10.70 24.99 -19.59
CA GLY A 143 -9.53 24.62 -20.40
C GLY A 143 -8.22 25.30 -20.01
N ASN A 144 -8.18 26.04 -18.89
CA ASN A 144 -6.96 26.65 -18.39
C ASN A 144 -6.21 25.68 -17.45
N VAL A 145 -4.89 25.59 -17.60
CA VAL A 145 -4.00 24.80 -16.74
C VAL A 145 -2.95 25.71 -16.12
N THR A 146 -2.55 25.42 -14.89
CA THR A 146 -1.46 26.13 -14.20
C THR A 146 -0.12 25.43 -14.44
N ALA A 147 0.99 26.14 -14.28
CA ALA A 147 2.32 25.56 -14.42
C ALA A 147 2.51 24.37 -13.45
N ASP A 148 2.05 24.53 -12.21
CA ASP A 148 2.15 23.50 -11.17
C ASP A 148 1.38 22.23 -11.56
N LEU A 149 0.12 22.34 -11.98
CA LEU A 149 -0.64 21.15 -12.38
C LEU A 149 -0.09 20.49 -13.66
N ASN A 150 0.49 21.27 -14.56
CA ASN A 150 1.02 20.75 -15.82
C ASN A 150 2.31 19.93 -15.62
N GLN A 151 3.08 20.21 -14.57
CA GLN A 151 4.27 19.45 -14.21
C GLN A 151 3.92 18.07 -13.64
N MET A 152 4.75 17.07 -13.96
CA MET A 152 4.58 15.70 -13.46
C MET A 152 4.92 15.61 -11.97
N TRP A 153 4.19 14.75 -11.23
CA TRP A 153 4.38 14.47 -9.80
C TRP A 153 4.04 15.60 -8.82
N THR A 154 3.40 16.68 -9.29
CA THR A 154 3.04 17.83 -8.44
C THR A 154 1.70 17.69 -7.73
N PHE A 155 0.80 16.83 -8.22
CA PHE A 155 -0.45 16.56 -7.51
C PHE A 155 -0.20 15.43 -6.51
N GLU A 156 -0.11 15.78 -5.24
CA GLU A 156 0.25 14.83 -4.17
C GLU A 156 -0.96 14.06 -3.66
N THR A 157 -0.74 12.84 -3.18
CA THR A 157 -1.80 12.03 -2.54
C THR A 157 -2.33 12.68 -1.25
N ALA A 158 -1.54 13.51 -0.56
CA ALA A 158 -2.02 14.32 0.57
C ALA A 158 -3.11 15.33 0.15
N TYR A 159 -3.06 15.83 -1.10
CA TYR A 159 -4.11 16.70 -1.63
C TYR A 159 -5.39 15.90 -1.82
N MET A 160 -5.28 14.67 -2.33
CA MET A 160 -6.42 13.75 -2.47
C MET A 160 -7.11 13.53 -1.12
N SER A 161 -6.36 13.18 -0.07
CA SER A 161 -6.91 12.97 1.27
C SER A 161 -7.65 14.21 1.80
N THR A 162 -7.08 15.40 1.59
CA THR A 162 -7.72 16.65 2.02
C THR A 162 -8.99 16.97 1.23
N ILE A 163 -8.99 16.72 -0.08
CA ILE A 163 -10.13 16.95 -0.99
C ILE A 163 -11.28 15.98 -0.67
N GLU A 164 -10.96 14.71 -0.42
CA GLU A 164 -11.95 13.69 -0.09
C GLU A 164 -12.62 13.97 1.26
N ALA A 165 -11.86 14.41 2.26
CA ALA A 165 -12.39 14.79 3.57
C ALA A 165 -13.26 16.07 3.57
N ASP A 166 -13.16 16.90 2.52
CA ASP A 166 -13.84 18.20 2.47
C ASP A 166 -15.33 18.06 2.15
N ASN A 167 -16.15 17.99 3.19
CA ASN A 167 -17.61 17.93 3.07
C ASN A 167 -18.29 19.30 3.26
N SER A 168 -17.53 20.39 3.19
CA SER A 168 -18.10 21.72 3.34
C SER A 168 -18.99 22.08 2.13
N PRO A 169 -20.09 22.85 2.30
CA PRO A 169 -21.02 23.17 1.20
C PRO A 169 -20.37 23.83 -0.01
N THR A 170 -19.22 24.48 0.20
CA THR A 170 -18.48 25.16 -0.86
C THR A 170 -17.17 24.46 -1.19
N LEU A 171 -16.81 23.33 -0.58
CA LEU A 171 -15.51 22.67 -0.78
C LEU A 171 -14.33 23.64 -0.53
N HIS A 172 -14.29 24.22 0.67
CA HIS A 172 -13.31 25.27 1.03
C HIS A 172 -11.87 24.75 1.07
N ALA A 173 -11.61 23.55 1.58
CA ALA A 173 -10.26 22.99 1.62
C ALA A 173 -9.79 22.61 0.20
N THR A 174 -10.69 22.05 -0.61
CA THR A 174 -10.46 21.78 -2.04
C THR A 174 -10.11 23.07 -2.77
N ARG A 175 -10.85 24.16 -2.51
CA ARG A 175 -10.55 25.50 -3.06
C ARG A 175 -9.15 25.96 -2.68
N LYS A 176 -8.77 25.83 -1.42
CA LYS A 176 -7.44 26.26 -0.93
C LYS A 176 -6.32 25.50 -1.64
N ILE A 177 -6.47 24.19 -1.86
CA ILE A 177 -5.49 23.41 -2.63
C ILE A 177 -5.40 23.92 -4.05
N LEU A 178 -6.53 24.05 -4.76
CA LEU A 178 -6.53 24.46 -6.15
C LEU A 178 -6.00 25.90 -6.33
N GLU A 179 -6.47 26.85 -5.54
CA GLU A 179 -6.16 28.27 -5.72
C GLU A 179 -4.83 28.68 -5.05
N SER A 180 -4.55 28.20 -3.84
CA SER A 180 -3.36 28.63 -3.08
C SER A 180 -2.15 27.72 -3.28
N THR A 181 -2.34 26.45 -3.64
CA THR A 181 -1.22 25.49 -3.80
C THR A 181 -0.93 25.23 -5.27
N LEU A 182 -1.97 24.99 -6.07
CA LEU A 182 -1.85 24.74 -7.51
C LEU A 182 -2.03 26.01 -8.36
N ASN A 183 -2.12 27.19 -7.72
CA ASN A 183 -2.10 28.52 -8.35
C ASN A 183 -3.20 28.78 -9.39
N PHE A 184 -4.37 28.16 -9.25
CA PHE A 184 -5.53 28.54 -10.07
C PHE A 184 -6.04 29.93 -9.66
N PRO A 185 -6.25 30.90 -10.59
CA PRO A 185 -6.69 32.24 -10.23
C PRO A 185 -8.04 32.28 -9.50
N SER A 186 -8.97 31.42 -9.92
CA SER A 186 -10.21 31.14 -9.22
C SER A 186 -10.81 29.82 -9.72
N THR A 187 -11.62 29.18 -8.87
CA THR A 187 -12.32 27.93 -9.20
C THR A 187 -13.81 28.03 -8.90
N SER A 188 -14.64 27.52 -9.82
CA SER A 188 -16.09 27.44 -9.56
C SER A 188 -16.39 26.32 -8.55
N LEU A 189 -17.61 26.30 -7.99
CA LEU A 189 -18.06 25.16 -7.19
C LEU A 189 -18.09 23.87 -8.03
N ASN A 190 -18.55 23.97 -9.28
CA ASN A 190 -18.61 22.85 -10.20
C ASN A 190 -17.22 22.25 -10.48
N ASP A 191 -16.20 23.08 -10.70
CA ASP A 191 -14.82 22.59 -10.89
C ASP A 191 -14.35 21.79 -9.68
N ARG A 192 -14.61 22.30 -8.47
CA ARG A 192 -14.21 21.65 -7.22
C ARG A 192 -14.94 20.33 -7.00
N GLN A 193 -16.23 20.26 -7.35
CA GLN A 193 -17.01 19.02 -7.31
C GLN A 193 -16.45 17.98 -8.28
N VAL A 194 -16.12 18.36 -9.52
CA VAL A 194 -15.50 17.46 -10.49
C VAL A 194 -14.15 16.94 -9.99
N VAL A 195 -13.29 17.81 -9.45
CA VAL A 195 -12.01 17.40 -8.86
C VAL A 195 -12.22 16.40 -7.72
N LYS A 196 -13.16 16.67 -6.80
CA LYS A 196 -13.50 15.77 -5.69
C LYS A 196 -13.97 14.41 -6.21
N THR A 197 -14.85 14.37 -7.19
CA THR A 197 -15.31 13.11 -7.80
C THR A 197 -14.17 12.31 -8.42
N VAL A 198 -13.23 12.96 -9.11
CA VAL A 198 -12.06 12.25 -9.67
C VAL A 198 -11.19 11.67 -8.55
N VAL A 199 -10.95 12.44 -7.48
CA VAL A 199 -10.21 11.98 -6.29
C VAL A 199 -10.86 10.75 -5.67
N GLU A 200 -12.17 10.81 -5.40
CA GLU A 200 -12.95 9.71 -4.83
C GLU A 200 -12.90 8.46 -5.70
N LEU A 201 -12.99 8.61 -7.04
CA LEU A 201 -12.91 7.48 -7.97
C LEU A 201 -11.54 6.79 -7.95
N VAL A 202 -10.46 7.58 -7.92
CA VAL A 202 -9.09 7.03 -7.90
C VAL A 202 -8.80 6.38 -6.54
N GLY A 203 -9.16 7.04 -5.44
CA GLY A 203 -9.02 6.53 -4.07
C GLY A 203 -9.79 5.24 -3.85
N LYS A 204 -11.09 5.23 -4.20
CA LYS A 204 -11.93 4.03 -4.10
C LYS A 204 -11.39 2.88 -4.94
N ARG A 205 -10.95 3.13 -6.18
CA ARG A 205 -10.32 2.09 -7.00
C ARG A 205 -9.08 1.50 -6.31
N ALA A 206 -8.22 2.33 -5.73
CA ALA A 206 -7.03 1.87 -5.02
C ALA A 206 -7.38 0.99 -3.80
N ALA A 207 -8.39 1.39 -3.03
CA ALA A 207 -8.88 0.60 -1.89
C ALA A 207 -9.48 -0.74 -2.34
N ARG A 208 -10.30 -0.75 -3.41
CA ARG A 208 -10.90 -2.00 -3.94
C ARG A 208 -9.86 -2.95 -4.52
N LEU A 209 -8.86 -2.44 -5.23
CA LEU A 209 -7.74 -3.27 -5.69
C LEU A 209 -6.90 -3.79 -4.52
N SER A 210 -6.70 -2.99 -3.47
CA SER A 210 -6.06 -3.47 -2.24
C SER A 210 -6.88 -4.63 -1.62
N ALA A 211 -8.20 -4.51 -1.56
CA ALA A 211 -9.08 -5.59 -1.11
C ALA A 211 -8.93 -6.87 -1.94
N VAL A 212 -8.70 -6.79 -3.26
CA VAL A 212 -8.44 -7.97 -4.10
C VAL A 212 -7.19 -8.74 -3.64
N ALA A 213 -6.10 -8.04 -3.31
CA ALA A 213 -4.88 -8.68 -2.81
C ALA A 213 -5.12 -9.37 -1.46
N LEU A 214 -5.80 -8.68 -0.54
CA LEU A 214 -6.17 -9.25 0.77
C LEU A 214 -7.11 -10.44 0.62
N ALA A 215 -8.12 -10.34 -0.24
CA ALA A 215 -9.08 -11.42 -0.50
C ALA A 215 -8.40 -12.64 -1.10
N GLY A 216 -7.44 -12.47 -2.01
CA GLY A 216 -6.68 -13.58 -2.57
C GLY A 216 -5.95 -14.39 -1.50
N ILE A 217 -5.32 -13.71 -0.53
CA ILE A 217 -4.62 -14.35 0.60
C ILE A 217 -5.63 -15.03 1.54
N LEU A 218 -6.70 -14.33 1.90
CA LEU A 218 -7.75 -14.84 2.77
C LEU A 218 -8.40 -16.10 2.18
N GLU A 219 -8.75 -16.09 0.89
CA GLU A 219 -9.35 -17.23 0.19
C GLU A 219 -8.37 -18.41 0.10
N HIS A 220 -7.13 -18.14 -0.29
CA HIS A 220 -6.08 -19.16 -0.40
C HIS A 220 -5.80 -19.88 0.91
N THR A 221 -5.81 -19.14 2.02
CA THR A 221 -5.58 -19.67 3.36
C THR A 221 -6.86 -20.23 4.02
N GLY A 222 -8.04 -19.81 3.54
CA GLY A 222 -9.33 -20.05 4.20
C GLY A 222 -9.54 -19.24 5.47
N ALA A 223 -8.70 -18.26 5.77
CA ALA A 223 -8.69 -17.54 7.04
C ALA A 223 -9.95 -16.70 7.28
N TRP A 224 -10.68 -16.30 6.23
CA TRP A 224 -11.93 -15.52 6.38
C TRP A 224 -13.10 -16.34 6.96
N LYS A 225 -13.00 -17.67 7.00
CA LYS A 225 -14.04 -18.57 7.53
C LYS A 225 -14.04 -18.69 9.06
N GLN A 226 -13.07 -18.06 9.71
CA GLN A 226 -12.89 -18.07 11.16
C GLN A 226 -12.37 -16.72 11.63
N LYS A 227 -12.37 -16.50 12.95
CA LYS A 227 -11.85 -15.27 13.54
C LYS A 227 -10.39 -15.05 13.16
N SER A 228 -10.12 -13.97 12.44
CA SER A 228 -8.81 -13.61 11.90
C SER A 228 -8.59 -12.11 11.97
N ALA A 229 -7.33 -11.71 12.02
CA ALA A 229 -6.93 -10.31 12.00
C ALA A 229 -5.90 -10.02 10.90
N ILE A 230 -5.95 -8.80 10.38
CA ILE A 230 -5.02 -8.27 9.38
C ILE A 230 -4.37 -7.03 9.98
N GLY A 231 -3.04 -7.04 10.10
CA GLY A 231 -2.28 -5.87 10.50
C GLY A 231 -1.89 -5.06 9.27
N ILE A 232 -2.32 -3.80 9.20
CA ILE A 232 -1.96 -2.89 8.11
C ILE A 232 -1.14 -1.73 8.66
N ASP A 233 -0.02 -1.44 8.01
CA ASP A 233 0.80 -0.24 8.26
C ASP A 233 0.88 0.58 6.96
N GLY A 234 1.15 1.87 7.08
CA GLY A 234 1.32 2.80 5.96
C GLY A 234 0.30 3.92 5.92
N SER A 235 0.77 5.03 5.35
CA SER A 235 0.08 6.32 5.37
C SER A 235 -1.25 6.36 4.61
N LEU A 236 -1.47 5.48 3.62
CA LEU A 236 -2.78 5.42 2.96
C LEU A 236 -3.83 4.88 3.92
N PHE A 237 -3.54 3.76 4.58
CA PHE A 237 -4.50 3.17 5.49
C PHE A 237 -4.73 4.03 6.75
N GLU A 238 -3.68 4.70 7.24
CA GLU A 238 -3.78 5.53 8.45
C GLU A 238 -4.50 6.88 8.22
N TYR A 239 -4.25 7.54 7.08
CA TYR A 239 -4.66 8.95 6.90
C TYR A 239 -5.62 9.19 5.74
N TYR A 240 -5.71 8.27 4.77
CA TYR A 240 -6.58 8.48 3.61
C TYR A 240 -8.05 8.21 4.01
N PRO A 241 -8.97 9.18 3.82
CA PRO A 241 -10.36 9.02 4.24
C PRO A 241 -11.02 7.80 3.60
N SER A 242 -11.91 7.14 4.34
CA SER A 242 -12.74 6.02 3.84
C SER A 242 -11.99 4.77 3.35
N PHE A 243 -10.65 4.78 3.32
CA PHE A 243 -9.85 3.71 2.72
C PHE A 243 -10.07 2.34 3.42
N ASP A 244 -10.20 2.36 4.74
CA ASP A 244 -10.51 1.19 5.56
C ASP A 244 -11.91 0.62 5.23
N SER A 245 -12.91 1.50 5.16
CA SER A 245 -14.29 1.12 4.84
C SER A 245 -14.41 0.59 3.41
N ASP A 246 -13.72 1.22 2.44
CA ASP A 246 -13.72 0.78 1.05
C ASP A 246 -12.99 -0.56 0.87
N ILE A 247 -11.92 -0.82 1.61
CA ILE A 247 -11.30 -2.15 1.63
C ILE A 247 -12.30 -3.18 2.16
N MET A 248 -12.95 -2.88 3.29
CA MET A 248 -13.86 -3.82 3.93
C MET A 248 -15.09 -4.15 3.07
N ASP A 249 -15.65 -3.14 2.41
CA ASP A 249 -16.71 -3.31 1.41
C ASP A 249 -16.23 -4.20 0.24
N GLY A 250 -15.01 -3.96 -0.27
CA GLY A 250 -14.44 -4.78 -1.34
C GLY A 250 -14.24 -6.24 -0.92
N LEU A 251 -13.81 -6.49 0.32
CA LEU A 251 -13.70 -7.83 0.88
C LEU A 251 -15.08 -8.51 0.98
N GLU A 252 -16.10 -7.78 1.44
CA GLU A 252 -17.47 -8.30 1.52
C GLU A 252 -18.05 -8.62 0.14
N GLU A 253 -17.81 -7.77 -0.86
CA GLU A 253 -18.23 -8.02 -2.24
C GLU A 253 -17.60 -9.30 -2.82
N ILE A 254 -16.35 -9.61 -2.46
CA ILE A 254 -15.60 -10.76 -2.99
C ILE A 254 -15.88 -12.05 -2.22
N LEU A 255 -15.86 -12.00 -0.88
CA LEU A 255 -15.90 -13.18 0.00
C LEU A 255 -17.24 -13.37 0.70
N GLY A 256 -18.18 -12.42 0.57
CA GLY A 256 -19.48 -12.44 1.21
C GLY A 256 -19.52 -11.78 2.59
N ALA A 257 -20.73 -11.53 3.10
CA ALA A 257 -20.98 -10.77 4.33
C ALA A 257 -20.33 -11.35 5.60
N GLU A 258 -20.04 -12.66 5.62
CA GLU A 258 -19.39 -13.33 6.77
C GLU A 258 -18.01 -12.75 7.08
N VAL A 259 -17.31 -12.20 6.08
CA VAL A 259 -15.98 -11.60 6.26
C VAL A 259 -15.99 -10.44 7.26
N ARG A 260 -17.10 -9.67 7.37
CA ARG A 260 -17.23 -8.59 8.38
C ARG A 260 -17.32 -9.10 9.81
N GLN A 261 -17.79 -10.33 10.00
CA GLN A 261 -17.91 -10.93 11.33
C GLN A 261 -16.60 -11.59 11.74
N ASN A 262 -15.89 -12.15 10.77
CA ASN A 262 -14.73 -13.00 11.00
C ASN A 262 -13.39 -12.26 10.90
N VAL A 263 -13.26 -11.28 10.01
CA VAL A 263 -12.00 -10.59 9.73
C VAL A 263 -12.01 -9.20 10.33
N ARG A 264 -10.97 -8.88 11.10
CA ARG A 264 -10.72 -7.52 11.61
C ARG A 264 -9.47 -6.95 10.99
N ILE A 265 -9.57 -5.73 10.48
CA ILE A 265 -8.42 -4.97 9.99
C ILE A 265 -8.01 -3.98 11.09
N GLY A 266 -6.73 -3.94 11.41
CA GLY A 266 -6.19 -3.05 12.45
C GLY A 266 -4.88 -2.41 12.03
N LEU A 267 -4.62 -1.22 12.56
CA LEU A 267 -3.31 -0.57 12.41
C LEU A 267 -2.24 -1.36 13.14
N ALA A 268 -1.18 -1.70 12.42
CA ALA A 268 0.02 -2.30 12.97
C ALA A 268 1.04 -1.19 13.27
N GLN A 269 1.20 -0.83 14.55
CA GLN A 269 2.14 0.20 14.94
C GLN A 269 3.58 -0.32 14.87
N ASP A 270 4.43 0.40 14.12
CA ASP A 270 5.88 0.20 14.04
C ASP A 270 6.32 -1.24 13.67
N GLY A 271 5.84 -1.71 12.51
CA GLY A 271 6.25 -3.02 11.98
C GLY A 271 7.76 -3.14 11.77
N SER A 272 8.41 -2.06 11.34
CA SER A 272 9.84 -2.04 11.05
C SER A 272 10.73 -2.05 12.29
N GLY A 273 10.34 -1.40 13.39
CA GLY A 273 11.08 -1.41 14.65
C GLY A 273 10.75 -2.63 15.51
N VAL A 274 9.50 -2.71 15.99
CA VAL A 274 9.03 -3.78 16.89
C VAL A 274 9.13 -5.14 16.21
N GLY A 275 8.67 -5.24 14.97
CA GLY A 275 8.70 -6.50 14.21
C GLY A 275 10.12 -7.03 13.97
N ALA A 276 11.08 -6.13 13.68
CA ALA A 276 12.48 -6.51 13.53
C ALA A 276 13.10 -6.99 14.86
N ALA A 277 12.77 -6.34 15.98
CA ALA A 277 13.23 -6.78 17.30
C ALA A 277 12.67 -8.16 17.67
N LEU A 278 11.39 -8.42 17.38
CA LEU A 278 10.76 -9.73 17.57
C LEU A 278 11.41 -10.81 16.70
N CYS A 279 11.71 -10.50 15.44
CA CYS A 279 12.43 -11.40 14.53
C CYS A 279 13.82 -11.74 15.07
N ALA A 280 14.57 -10.73 15.54
CA ALA A 280 15.89 -10.92 16.14
C ALA A 280 15.82 -11.79 17.42
N LEU A 281 14.79 -11.62 18.26
CA LEU A 281 14.55 -12.44 19.44
C LEU A 281 14.31 -13.92 19.08
N LEU A 282 13.48 -14.18 18.07
CA LEU A 282 13.21 -15.54 17.59
C LEU A 282 14.45 -16.19 16.99
N ALA A 283 15.21 -15.45 16.16
CA ALA A 283 16.47 -15.93 15.60
C ALA A 283 17.52 -16.24 16.68
N ALA A 284 17.58 -15.42 17.74
CA ALA A 284 18.48 -15.65 18.86
C ALA A 284 18.14 -16.94 19.62
N LYS A 285 16.85 -17.23 19.85
CA LYS A 285 16.41 -18.47 20.53
C LYS A 285 16.76 -19.74 19.73
N HIS A 286 16.67 -19.68 18.40
CA HIS A 286 17.05 -20.81 17.54
C HIS A 286 18.56 -21.09 17.50
N ASN A 287 19.39 -20.08 17.76
CA ASN A 287 20.86 -20.23 17.80
C ASN A 287 21.40 -20.62 19.21
N THR A 288 20.51 -20.79 20.19
CA THR A 288 20.85 -21.23 21.56
C THR A 288 20.48 -22.69 21.84
N VAL A 289 20.14 -23.47 20.82
CA VAL A 289 19.90 -24.93 20.88
C VAL A 289 21.00 -25.65 20.12
#